data_AF-A0AA38P227-F1
#
_entry.id   AF-A0AA38P227-F1
#
_cell.length_a   1.000
_cell.length_b   1.000
_cell.length_c   1.000
_cell.angle_alpha   90.00
_cell.angle_beta   90.00
_cell.angle_gamma   90.00
#
_symmetry.space_group_name_H-M   'P 1'
#
loop_
_entity.id
_entity.type
_entity.pdbx_description
1 polymer ?
#
loop_
_entity_poly.entity_id
_entity_poly.type
_entity_poly.pdbx_seq_one_letter_code
_entity_poly.pdbx_strand_id
1 'polypeptide(L)'
;KIAFKIINSPTGLLPKWREHLVDTEFEGLVLPRDVLTRWNSTYNMLAAFLTMKKPVSDFLDHSSYQMSDLALNDDEWEAVEGLVAVLK
;
A
#
# COMPACT_ATOMS: atom_id res chain seq x y z
N LYS A 1 -1.31 3.53 -7.40
CA LYS A 1 -0.90 4.95 -7.25
C LYS A 1 -0.17 5.21 -5.92
N ILE A 2 -0.68 4.69 -4.80
CA ILE A 2 -0.09 4.85 -3.46
C ILE A 2 1.39 4.43 -3.40
N ALA A 3 1.71 3.17 -3.74
CA ALA A 3 3.09 2.66 -3.78
C ALA A 3 4.01 3.49 -4.69
N PHE A 4 3.48 4.07 -5.78
CA PHE A 4 4.25 4.95 -6.65
C PHE A 4 4.65 6.24 -5.92
N LYS A 5 3.68 6.94 -5.30
CA LYS A 5 3.86 8.21 -4.59
C LYS A 5 4.83 8.07 -3.39
N ILE A 6 4.71 6.98 -2.61
CA ILE A 6 5.59 6.71 -1.46
C ILE A 6 7.03 6.46 -1.91
N ILE A 7 7.27 5.45 -2.78
CA ILE A 7 8.62 5.07 -3.20
C ILE A 7 9.34 6.21 -3.97
N ASN A 8 8.62 7.03 -4.73
CA ASN A 8 9.22 8.14 -5.48
C ASN A 8 9.39 9.43 -4.66
N SER A 9 9.11 9.41 -3.36
CA SER A 9 9.40 10.51 -2.44
C SER A 9 10.47 10.06 -1.42
N PRO A 10 11.73 9.85 -1.86
CA PRO A 10 12.77 9.21 -1.05
C PRO A 10 13.18 10.03 0.18
N THR A 11 12.95 11.35 0.17
CA THR A 11 13.27 12.26 1.28
C THR A 11 12.04 12.69 2.09
N GLY A 12 10.83 12.40 1.61
CA GLY A 12 9.58 12.86 2.19
C GLY A 12 8.76 11.71 2.74
N LEU A 13 8.04 11.03 1.86
CA LEU A 13 7.07 10.00 2.26
C LEU A 13 7.72 8.66 2.56
N LEU A 14 8.80 8.28 1.86
CA LEU A 14 9.44 6.98 2.07
C LEU A 14 10.07 6.82 3.47
N PRO A 15 10.79 7.82 4.03
CA PRO A 15 11.27 7.74 5.40
C PRO A 15 10.13 7.66 6.42
N LYS A 16 9.10 8.50 6.26
CA LYS A 16 7.90 8.51 7.12
C LYS A 16 7.14 7.19 7.08
N TRP A 17 7.04 6.57 5.91
CA TRP A 17 6.47 5.24 5.76
C TRP A 17 7.27 4.20 6.53
N ARG A 18 8.59 4.23 6.43
CA ARG A 18 9.45 3.30 7.19
C ARG A 18 9.30 3.51 8.69
N GLU A 19 9.32 4.75 9.15
CA GLU A 19 9.09 5.12 10.56
C GLU A 19 7.72 4.62 11.06
N HIS A 20 6.67 4.77 10.24
CA HIS A 20 5.33 4.29 10.58
C HIS A 20 5.25 2.76 10.77
N LEU A 21 6.14 2.01 10.13
CA LEU A 21 6.16 0.55 10.20
C LEU A 21 7.13 -0.01 11.27
N VAL A 22 7.93 0.81 11.94
CA VAL A 22 8.99 0.36 12.87
C VAL A 22 8.46 -0.59 13.95
N ASP A 23 7.28 -0.32 14.49
CA ASP A 23 6.67 -1.12 15.57
C ASP A 23 5.66 -2.17 15.04
N THR A 24 5.70 -2.48 13.75
CA THR A 24 4.79 -3.43 13.10
C THR A 24 5.53 -4.65 12.58
N GLU A 25 4.81 -5.73 12.29
CA GLU A 25 5.39 -6.91 11.62
C GLU A 25 5.91 -6.63 10.19
N PHE A 26 5.64 -5.45 9.66
CA PHE A 26 6.06 -5.01 8.33
C PHE A 26 7.28 -4.07 8.36
N GLU A 27 8.01 -4.01 9.47
CA GLU A 27 9.22 -3.19 9.58
C GLU A 27 10.16 -3.39 8.39
N GLY A 28 10.63 -2.28 7.80
CA GLY A 28 11.53 -2.28 6.65
C GLY A 28 10.88 -2.64 5.31
N LEU A 29 9.61 -3.04 5.28
CA LEU A 29 8.90 -3.32 4.04
C LEU A 29 8.42 -2.04 3.35
N VAL A 30 8.25 -2.15 2.03
CA VAL A 30 7.67 -1.10 1.20
C VAL A 30 6.58 -1.72 0.35
N LEU A 31 5.53 -0.94 0.09
CA LEU A 31 4.41 -1.41 -0.72
C LEU A 31 4.90 -1.92 -2.09
N PRO A 32 4.48 -3.14 -2.50
CA PRO A 32 4.86 -3.68 -3.78
C PRO A 32 4.28 -2.83 -4.91
N ARG A 33 5.03 -2.77 -6.00
CA ARG A 33 4.58 -2.16 -7.26
C ARG A 33 4.29 -3.26 -8.26
N ASP A 34 3.31 -3.00 -9.11
CA ASP A 34 3.04 -3.83 -10.26
C ASP A 34 4.23 -3.79 -11.25
N VAL A 35 4.57 -4.94 -11.84
CA VAL A 35 5.72 -5.13 -12.72
C VAL A 35 5.26 -5.81 -14.00
N LEU A 36 5.19 -5.05 -15.09
CA LEU A 36 4.64 -5.48 -16.38
C LEU A 36 5.22 -6.80 -16.93
N THR A 37 6.46 -7.14 -16.59
CA THR A 37 7.13 -8.34 -17.10
C THR A 37 6.86 -9.61 -16.28
N ARG A 38 6.13 -9.53 -15.17
CA ARG A 38 5.83 -10.66 -14.29
C ARG A 38 4.34 -10.96 -14.32
N TRP A 39 3.96 -12.14 -14.81
CA TRP A 39 2.56 -12.48 -15.08
C TRP A 39 1.65 -12.48 -13.84
N ASN A 40 2.23 -12.64 -12.64
CA ASN A 40 1.50 -12.63 -11.37
C ASN A 40 1.77 -11.36 -10.54
N SER A 41 2.35 -10.30 -11.12
CA SER A 41 2.68 -9.09 -10.35
C SER A 41 1.45 -8.40 -9.77
N THR A 42 0.36 -8.31 -10.54
CA THR A 42 -0.89 -7.71 -10.07
C THR A 42 -1.44 -8.46 -8.86
N TYR A 43 -1.55 -9.78 -8.94
CA TYR A 43 -2.00 -10.61 -7.82
C TYR A 43 -1.09 -10.42 -6.59
N ASN A 44 0.22 -10.59 -6.75
CA ASN A 44 1.17 -10.47 -5.64
C ASN A 44 1.14 -9.07 -5.01
N MET A 45 0.98 -8.03 -5.83
CA MET A 45 0.89 -6.65 -5.36
C MET A 45 -0.39 -6.42 -4.55
N LEU A 46 -1.55 -6.85 -5.05
CA LEU A 46 -2.82 -6.69 -4.35
C LEU A 46 -2.88 -7.54 -3.08
N ALA A 47 -2.40 -8.79 -3.11
CA ALA A 47 -2.39 -9.67 -1.95
C ALA A 47 -1.55 -9.08 -0.80
N ALA A 48 -0.34 -8.61 -1.10
CA ALA A 48 0.50 -7.95 -0.10
C ALA A 48 -0.08 -6.59 0.36
N PHE A 49 -0.71 -5.84 -0.55
CA PHE A 49 -1.39 -4.59 -0.19
C PHE A 49 -2.55 -4.84 0.80
N LEU A 50 -3.31 -5.92 0.64
CA LEU A 50 -4.33 -6.35 1.59
C LEU A 50 -3.75 -6.80 2.93
N THR A 51 -2.64 -7.55 2.94
CA THR A 51 -1.96 -7.92 4.19
C THR A 51 -1.56 -6.68 4.99
N MET A 52 -1.21 -5.59 4.30
CA MET A 52 -0.83 -4.31 4.90
C MET A 52 -2.00 -3.32 5.05
N LYS A 53 -3.27 -3.77 4.98
CA LYS A 53 -4.46 -2.88 5.00
C LYS A 53 -4.43 -1.88 6.15
N LYS A 54 -4.21 -2.34 7.38
CA LYS A 54 -4.18 -1.49 8.58
C LYS A 54 -3.12 -0.38 8.52
N PRO A 55 -1.81 -0.69 8.39
CA PRO A 55 -0.80 0.37 8.30
C PRO A 55 -0.94 1.24 7.05
N VAL A 56 -1.50 0.73 5.95
CA VAL A 56 -1.82 1.57 4.79
C VAL A 56 -2.91 2.58 5.12
N SER A 57 -4.02 2.16 5.71
CA SER A 57 -5.10 3.06 6.10
C SER A 57 -4.63 4.11 7.12
N ASP A 58 -3.96 3.66 8.18
CA ASP A 58 -3.43 4.55 9.23
C ASP A 58 -2.47 5.61 8.65
N PHE A 59 -1.64 5.22 7.68
CA PHE A 59 -0.72 6.13 7.00
C PHE A 59 -1.44 7.12 6.07
N LEU A 60 -2.48 6.70 5.35
CA LEU A 60 -3.23 7.56 4.42
C LEU A 60 -4.13 8.57 5.15
N ASP A 61 -4.69 8.17 6.29
CA ASP A 61 -5.54 9.01 7.13
C ASP A 61 -4.74 10.06 7.93
N HIS A 62 -3.42 9.91 7.99
CA HIS A 62 -2.56 10.86 8.68
C HIS A 62 -2.51 12.21 7.94
N SER A 63 -3.19 13.21 8.50
CA SER A 63 -3.41 14.54 7.90
C SER A 63 -2.15 15.30 7.46
N SER A 64 -1.01 14.99 8.08
CA SER A 64 0.29 15.61 7.79
C SER A 64 0.92 15.17 6.46
N TYR A 65 0.42 14.12 5.80
CA TYR A 65 1.03 13.57 4.59
C TYR A 65 0.34 13.96 3.29
N GLN A 66 -0.82 14.64 3.36
CA GLN A 66 -1.62 15.02 2.18
C GLN A 66 -1.83 13.82 1.22
N MET A 67 -2.20 12.68 1.82
CA MET A 67 -2.50 11.44 1.12
C MET A 67 -3.94 10.95 1.35
N SER A 68 -4.75 11.73 2.05
CA SER A 68 -6.17 11.45 2.30
C SER A 68 -6.99 11.39 1.01
N ASP A 69 -6.51 12.01 -0.07
CA ASP A 69 -7.07 11.91 -1.43
C ASP A 69 -6.92 10.52 -2.05
N LEU A 70 -6.03 9.70 -1.50
CA LEU A 70 -5.75 8.33 -1.93
C LEU A 70 -6.25 7.29 -0.93
N ALA A 71 -6.92 7.70 0.16
CA ALA A 71 -7.53 6.80 1.12
C ALA A 71 -8.63 5.99 0.42
N LEU A 72 -8.59 4.67 0.60
CA LEU A 72 -9.62 3.78 0.07
C LEU A 72 -10.80 3.75 1.04
N ASN A 73 -12.01 3.86 0.50
CA ASN A 73 -13.22 3.58 1.26
C ASN A 73 -13.46 2.07 1.43
N ASP A 74 -14.46 1.70 2.23
CA ASP A 74 -14.77 0.31 2.53
C ASP A 74 -15.13 -0.50 1.26
N ASP A 75 -15.91 0.09 0.34
CA ASP A 75 -16.29 -0.56 -0.93
C ASP A 75 -15.07 -0.80 -1.84
N GLU A 76 -14.11 0.13 -1.86
CA GLU A 76 -12.87 0.00 -2.62
C GLU A 76 -11.97 -1.09 -2.02
N TRP A 77 -11.91 -1.20 -0.68
CA TRP A 77 -11.23 -2.30 -0.02
C TRP A 77 -11.88 -3.65 -0.33
N GLU A 78 -13.21 -3.73 -0.29
CA GLU A 78 -13.95 -4.93 -0.68
C GLU A 78 -13.67 -5.31 -2.15
N ALA A 79 -13.60 -4.32 -3.04
CA ALA A 79 -13.24 -4.56 -4.44
C ALA A 79 -11.81 -5.15 -4.58
N VAL A 80 -10.84 -4.68 -3.79
CA VAL A 80 -9.48 -5.24 -3.78
C VAL A 80 -9.48 -6.68 -3.28
N GLU A 81 -10.23 -6.98 -2.21
CA GLU A 81 -10.41 -8.34 -1.69
C GLU A 81 -11.02 -9.27 -2.75
N GLY A 82 -12.06 -8.81 -3.44
CA GLY A 82 -12.68 -9.53 -4.56
C GLY A 82 -11.71 -9.79 -5.72
N LEU A 83 -10.90 -8.80 -6.10
CA LEU A 83 -9.88 -8.95 -7.14
C LEU A 83 -8.83 -10.00 -6.75
N VAL A 84 -8.36 -10.00 -5.50
CA VAL A 84 -7.40 -11.01 -5.02
C VAL A 84 -8.01 -12.40 -5.02
N ALA A 85 -9.30 -12.54 -4.68
CA ALA A 85 -10.00 -13.81 -4.73
C ALA A 85 -10.14 -14.36 -6.16
N VAL A 86 -10.41 -13.50 -7.14
CA VAL A 86 -10.59 -13.89 -8.56
C VAL A 86 -9.26 -14.20 -9.26
N LEU A 87 -8.18 -13.50 -8.88
CA LEU A 87 -6.85 -13.67 -9.48
C LEU A 87 -6.04 -14.84 -8.87
N LYS A 88 -6.55 -15.47 -7.82
CA LYS A 88 -5.94 -16.63 -7.15
C LYS A 88 -6.09 -17.90 -7.98
#